data_AF-A0A0P0L9S4-F1
#
_entry.id   AF-A0A0P0L9S4-F1
#
_cell.length_a   1.000
_cell.length_b   1.000
_cell.length_c   1.000
_cell.angle_alpha   90.00
_cell.angle_beta   90.00
_cell.angle_gamma   90.00
#
_symmetry.space_group_name_H-M   'P 1'
#
loop_
_entity.id
_entity.type
_entity.pdbx_description
1 polymer ?
#
loop_
_entity_poly.entity_id
_entity_poly.type
_entity_poly.pdbx_seq_one_letter_code
_entity_poly.pdbx_strand_id
1 'polypeptide(L)'
;MNIKEKTVFHICRHKELANILKEGEIFYTDRFTLEPYHKDGKNQKEISAERARIKVDPNLPIRTKSMHICLEKDLEKWKNKLITANHKWYRIFKLSATGKVFWADSYEYDGGNYAKYWQGCDPNSEEARIEGLFQGEYQILETIEKKG
;
A
#
# COMPACT_ATOMS: atom_id res chain seq x y z
N MET A 1 2.41 11.44 -8.06
CA MET A 1 1.25 12.35 -8.22
C MET A 1 0.86 12.91 -6.86
N ASN A 2 0.51 14.19 -6.75
CA ASN A 2 -0.11 14.71 -5.52
C ASN A 2 -1.62 14.44 -5.58
N ILE A 3 -2.17 13.80 -4.57
CA ILE A 3 -3.61 13.72 -4.34
C ILE A 3 -4.01 14.77 -3.30
N LYS A 4 -5.06 15.52 -3.62
CA LYS A 4 -5.77 16.35 -2.65
C LYS A 4 -7.05 15.62 -2.32
N GLU A 5 -7.18 15.20 -1.06
CA GLU A 5 -8.41 14.65 -0.50
C GLU A 5 -9.09 13.59 -1.39
N LYS A 6 -8.42 12.43 -1.51
CA LYS A 6 -8.95 11.30 -2.28
C LYS A 6 -9.34 10.16 -1.35
N THR A 7 -10.53 9.61 -1.58
CA THR A 7 -10.95 8.36 -0.96
C THR A 7 -10.11 7.20 -1.48
N VAL A 8 -9.39 6.53 -0.58
CA VAL A 8 -8.54 5.37 -0.87
C VAL A 8 -8.72 4.32 0.22
N PHE A 9 -8.20 3.12 0.00
CA PHE A 9 -8.36 2.02 0.94
C PHE A 9 -7.02 1.46 1.38
N HIS A 10 -6.88 1.13 2.66
CA HIS A 10 -5.72 0.45 3.20
C HIS A 10 -6.12 -0.92 3.75
N ILE A 11 -5.42 -1.96 3.29
CA ILE A 11 -5.58 -3.32 3.79
C ILE A 11 -4.47 -3.58 4.81
N CYS A 12 -4.82 -3.49 6.09
CA CYS A 12 -3.88 -3.76 7.17
C CYS A 12 -3.88 -5.25 7.51
N ARG A 13 -2.71 -5.89 7.40
CA ARG A 13 -2.49 -7.30 7.77
C ARG A 13 -1.84 -7.47 9.15
N HIS A 14 -1.55 -6.38 9.84
CA HIS A 14 -0.94 -6.40 11.17
C HIS A 14 -1.96 -6.05 12.25
N LYS A 15 -2.24 -6.99 13.16
CA LYS A 15 -3.31 -6.87 14.14
C LYS A 15 -3.12 -5.71 15.11
N GLU A 16 -1.91 -5.53 15.61
CA GLU A 16 -1.58 -4.46 16.58
C GLU A 16 -1.77 -3.07 15.96
N LEU A 17 -1.23 -2.86 14.76
CA LEU A 17 -1.34 -1.62 14.01
C LEU A 17 -2.81 -1.29 13.72
N ALA A 18 -3.59 -2.27 13.29
CA ALA A 18 -4.99 -2.06 12.98
C ALA A 18 -5.86 -1.75 14.21
N ASN A 19 -5.38 -2.01 15.43
CA ASN A 19 -6.05 -1.58 16.65
C ASN A 19 -5.70 -0.12 17.02
N ILE A 20 -4.63 0.43 16.44
CA ILE A 20 -4.25 1.83 16.61
C ILE A 20 -5.00 2.73 15.62
N LEU A 21 -5.27 2.24 14.41
CA LEU A 21 -6.01 2.97 13.38
C LEU A 21 -7.50 3.07 13.75
N LYS A 22 -7.90 4.20 14.36
CA LYS A 22 -9.27 4.46 14.80
C LYS A 22 -9.99 5.44 13.87
N GLU A 23 -11.28 5.22 13.69
CA GLU A 23 -12.16 6.09 12.90
C GLU A 23 -12.18 7.52 13.46
N GLY A 24 -12.17 8.50 12.54
CA GLY A 24 -12.11 9.93 12.84
C GLY A 24 -10.70 10.46 13.14
N GLU A 25 -9.73 9.60 13.47
CA GLU A 25 -8.36 10.05 13.79
C GLU A 25 -7.54 10.33 12.53
N ILE A 26 -6.67 11.34 12.64
CA ILE A 26 -5.75 11.78 11.58
C ILE A 26 -4.34 11.26 11.91
N PHE A 27 -3.69 10.72 10.88
CA PHE A 27 -2.37 10.13 10.94
C PHE A 27 -1.47 10.69 9.84
N TYR A 28 -0.17 10.52 10.01
CA TYR A 28 0.84 10.96 9.05
C TYR A 28 1.83 9.85 8.79
N THR A 29 2.09 9.54 7.52
CA THR A 29 2.98 8.43 7.13
C THR A 29 4.44 8.62 7.55
N ASP A 30 4.87 9.85 7.79
CA ASP A 30 6.24 10.19 8.25
C ASP A 30 6.43 10.00 9.77
N ARG A 31 5.34 10.05 10.54
CA ARG A 31 5.32 9.83 12.00
C ARG A 31 4.93 8.40 12.38
N PHE A 32 4.25 7.72 11.48
CA PHE A 32 3.91 6.30 11.57
C PHE A 32 4.76 5.53 10.57
N THR A 33 5.99 5.18 10.94
CA THR A 33 6.65 4.07 10.27
C THR A 33 5.85 2.81 10.60
N LEU A 34 5.23 2.21 9.60
CA LEU A 34 4.58 0.88 9.70
C LEU A 34 5.68 -0.20 9.81
N GLU A 35 6.60 0.00 10.74
CA GLU A 35 7.85 -0.72 10.95
C GLU A 35 7.73 -2.22 11.28
N PRO A 36 6.55 -2.83 11.59
CA PRO A 36 6.52 -4.29 11.66
C PRO A 36 6.70 -4.99 10.31
N TYR A 37 6.59 -4.29 9.17
CA TYR A 37 6.65 -4.92 7.85
C TYR A 37 8.00 -5.62 7.56
N HIS A 38 9.06 -5.32 8.32
CA HIS A 38 10.41 -5.82 8.04
C HIS A 38 11.21 -6.21 9.29
N LYS A 39 10.57 -6.83 10.30
CA LYS A 39 11.32 -7.38 11.46
C LYS A 39 12.37 -8.44 11.08
N ASP A 40 12.32 -8.97 9.87
CA ASP A 40 13.39 -9.80 9.33
C ASP A 40 14.05 -9.08 8.15
N GLY A 41 15.27 -8.58 8.35
CA GLY A 41 16.15 -7.99 7.31
C GLY A 41 16.59 -8.98 6.22
N LYS A 42 15.69 -9.84 5.75
CA LYS A 42 15.89 -10.92 4.77
C LYS A 42 14.83 -10.96 3.66
N ASN A 43 13.99 -9.94 3.51
CA ASN A 43 13.06 -9.91 2.36
C ASN A 43 13.81 -9.52 1.08
N GLN A 44 14.40 -10.51 0.42
CA GLN A 44 15.16 -10.36 -0.82
C GLN A 44 14.35 -9.69 -1.94
N LYS A 45 13.01 -9.81 -1.93
CA LYS A 45 12.14 -9.11 -2.89
C LYS A 45 12.17 -7.59 -2.67
N GLU A 46 12.03 -7.13 -1.42
CA GLU A 46 12.09 -5.69 -1.10
C GLU A 46 13.49 -5.10 -1.36
N ILE A 47 14.55 -5.86 -1.08
CA ILE A 47 15.92 -5.43 -1.39
C ILE A 47 16.11 -5.27 -2.90
N SER A 48 15.63 -6.24 -3.69
CA SER A 48 15.73 -6.20 -5.15
C SER A 48 14.87 -5.08 -5.74
N ALA A 49 13.67 -4.88 -5.20
CA ALA A 49 12.80 -3.79 -5.58
C ALA A 49 13.43 -2.42 -5.25
N GLU A 50 14.00 -2.24 -4.06
CA GLU A 50 14.65 -0.97 -3.69
C GLU A 50 15.87 -0.67 -4.56
N ARG A 51 16.68 -1.68 -4.90
CA ARG A 51 17.80 -1.53 -5.86
C ARG A 51 17.30 -1.10 -7.23
N ALA A 52 16.18 -1.63 -7.70
CA ALA A 52 15.57 -1.22 -8.96
C ALA A 52 15.03 0.22 -8.89
N ARG A 53 14.40 0.60 -7.77
CA ARG A 53 13.88 1.96 -7.54
C ARG A 53 14.97 3.00 -7.75
N ILE A 54 16.10 2.83 -7.07
CA ILE A 54 17.25 3.76 -7.15
C ILE A 54 17.76 3.93 -8.58
N LYS A 55 17.74 2.86 -9.38
CA LYS A 55 18.14 2.90 -10.79
C LYS A 55 17.13 3.58 -11.70
N VAL A 56 15.83 3.42 -11.42
CA VAL A 56 14.74 4.02 -12.21
C VAL A 56 14.60 5.50 -11.87
N ASP A 57 14.37 5.82 -10.61
CA ASP A 57 14.37 7.18 -10.08
C ASP A 57 14.52 7.16 -8.54
N PRO A 58 15.64 7.67 -7.98
CA PRO A 58 15.88 7.68 -6.54
C PRO A 58 14.93 8.60 -5.75
N ASN A 59 14.13 9.44 -6.41
CA ASN A 59 13.14 10.30 -5.76
C ASN A 59 11.76 9.63 -5.58
N LEU A 60 11.56 8.43 -6.15
CA LEU A 60 10.34 7.66 -5.94
C LEU A 60 10.18 7.23 -4.47
N PRO A 61 8.95 7.05 -3.98
CA PRO A 61 8.71 6.66 -2.59
C PRO A 61 9.31 5.29 -2.28
N ILE A 62 9.83 5.14 -1.07
CA ILE A 62 10.35 3.85 -0.57
C ILE A 62 9.16 3.02 -0.08
N ARG A 63 8.98 1.81 -0.62
CA ARG A 63 7.87 0.90 -0.26
C ARG A 63 7.74 0.70 1.24
N THR A 64 8.85 0.38 1.89
CA THR A 64 8.93 0.08 3.32
C THR A 64 8.66 1.29 4.23
N LYS A 65 8.65 2.51 3.66
CA LYS A 65 8.34 3.77 4.33
C LYS A 65 7.08 4.44 3.77
N SER A 66 6.24 3.67 3.08
CA SER A 66 5.00 4.14 2.49
C SER A 66 3.82 3.35 3.05
N MET A 67 2.66 3.99 3.11
CA MET A 67 1.42 3.25 3.32
C MET A 67 0.96 2.66 1.99
N HIS A 68 0.72 1.36 1.97
CA HIS A 68 0.17 0.68 0.80
C HIS A 68 -1.33 0.92 0.74
N ILE A 69 -1.81 1.56 -0.32
CA ILE A 69 -3.23 1.85 -0.56
C ILE A 69 -3.72 1.24 -1.87
N CYS A 70 -5.03 1.14 -2.04
CA CYS A 70 -5.66 0.80 -3.31
C CYS A 70 -6.90 1.66 -3.56
N LEU A 71 -7.42 1.60 -4.78
CA LEU A 71 -8.69 2.20 -5.15
C LEU A 71 -9.82 1.23 -4.85
N GLU A 72 -11.04 1.77 -4.69
CA GLU A 72 -12.24 0.97 -4.40
C GLU A 72 -12.44 -0.16 -5.41
N LYS A 73 -12.31 0.17 -6.70
CA LYS A 73 -12.47 -0.78 -7.82
C LYS A 73 -11.49 -1.98 -7.75
N ASP A 74 -10.37 -1.84 -7.03
CA ASP A 74 -9.34 -2.86 -6.92
C ASP A 74 -9.44 -3.68 -5.62
N LEU A 75 -10.35 -3.32 -4.70
CA LEU A 75 -10.52 -4.01 -3.42
C LEU A 75 -10.72 -5.52 -3.60
N GLU A 76 -11.60 -5.93 -4.52
CA GLU A 76 -11.89 -7.34 -4.75
C GLU A 76 -10.68 -8.11 -5.29
N LYS A 77 -9.88 -7.50 -6.18
CA LYS A 77 -8.60 -8.09 -6.65
C LYS A 77 -7.65 -8.31 -5.48
N TRP A 78 -7.56 -7.36 -4.56
CA TRP A 78 -6.71 -7.47 -3.37
C TRP A 78 -7.24 -8.49 -2.37
N LYS A 79 -8.55 -8.54 -2.11
CA LYS A 79 -9.17 -9.56 -1.24
C LYS A 79 -8.92 -10.96 -1.78
N ASN A 80 -9.10 -11.18 -3.09
CA ASN A 80 -8.81 -12.45 -3.74
C ASN A 80 -7.35 -12.87 -3.52
N LYS A 81 -6.39 -11.95 -3.65
CA LYS A 81 -4.98 -12.22 -3.32
C LYS A 81 -4.81 -12.70 -1.87
N LEU A 82 -5.47 -12.06 -0.92
CA LEU A 82 -5.38 -12.44 0.50
C LEU A 82 -5.94 -13.84 0.75
N ILE A 83 -7.08 -14.16 0.12
CA ILE A 83 -7.74 -15.46 0.24
C ILE A 83 -6.85 -16.55 -0.34
N THR A 84 -6.32 -16.36 -1.56
CA THR A 84 -5.41 -17.33 -2.21
C THR A 84 -4.13 -17.54 -1.40
N ALA A 85 -3.62 -16.50 -0.76
CA ALA A 85 -2.46 -16.58 0.13
C ALA A 85 -2.78 -17.14 1.53
N ASN A 86 -4.03 -17.58 1.77
CA ASN A 86 -4.52 -18.10 3.05
C ASN A 86 -4.26 -17.14 4.23
N HIS A 87 -4.39 -15.84 4.02
CA HIS A 87 -4.31 -14.86 5.09
C HIS A 87 -5.53 -14.99 6.00
N LYS A 88 -5.27 -15.40 7.25
CA LYS A 88 -6.29 -15.63 8.28
C LYS A 88 -6.85 -14.33 8.85
N TRP A 89 -6.04 -13.27 8.89
CA TRP A 89 -6.38 -12.02 9.56
C TRP A 89 -6.08 -10.81 8.66
N TYR A 90 -7.04 -9.89 8.56
CA TYR A 90 -6.84 -8.55 8.00
C TYR A 90 -7.97 -7.60 8.41
N ARG A 91 -7.72 -6.30 8.32
CA ARG A 91 -8.75 -5.25 8.34
C ARG A 91 -8.61 -4.34 7.14
N ILE A 92 -9.74 -3.86 6.62
CA ILE A 92 -9.74 -2.90 5.53
C ILE A 92 -10.31 -1.58 6.05
N PHE A 93 -9.58 -0.51 5.81
CA PHE A 93 -9.93 0.85 6.20
C PHE A 93 -10.19 1.70 4.96
N LYS A 94 -11.27 2.46 4.99
CA LYS A 94 -11.53 3.55 4.06
C LYS A 94 -10.91 4.83 4.61
N LEU A 95 -10.16 5.54 3.77
CA LEU A 95 -9.33 6.67 4.15
C LEU A 95 -9.67 7.90 3.32
N SER A 96 -9.64 9.07 3.94
CA SER A 96 -9.41 10.34 3.22
C SER A 96 -7.91 10.61 3.25
N ALA A 97 -7.29 10.84 2.09
CA ALA A 97 -5.83 10.99 1.99
C ALA A 97 -5.42 12.23 1.20
N THR A 98 -4.47 12.97 1.76
CA THR A 98 -3.83 14.14 1.13
C THR A 98 -2.33 13.99 1.17
N GLY A 99 -1.68 13.98 0.00
CA GLY A 99 -0.23 13.76 -0.08
C GLY A 99 0.24 13.25 -1.43
N LYS A 100 1.38 12.57 -1.43
CA LYS A 100 1.99 11.97 -2.61
C LYS A 100 1.58 10.51 -2.73
N VAL A 101 1.25 10.10 -3.93
CA VAL A 101 1.06 8.70 -4.29
C VAL A 101 1.84 8.34 -5.55
N PHE A 102 2.47 7.18 -5.51
CA PHE A 102 2.97 6.48 -6.68
C PHE A 102 2.08 5.26 -6.94
N TRP A 103 1.53 5.15 -8.15
CA TRP A 103 0.68 4.03 -8.54
C TRP A 103 1.49 3.05 -9.38
N ALA A 104 1.40 1.77 -9.04
CA ALA A 104 2.10 0.70 -9.72
C ALA A 104 1.23 -0.54 -9.87
N ASP A 105 1.57 -1.38 -10.84
CA ASP A 105 0.95 -2.68 -11.01
C ASP A 105 1.62 -3.71 -10.09
N SER A 106 0.88 -4.20 -9.11
CA SER A 106 1.37 -5.20 -8.15
C SER A 106 1.69 -6.55 -8.79
N TYR A 107 1.16 -6.87 -9.98
CA TYR A 107 1.54 -8.10 -10.68
C TYR A 107 3.02 -8.09 -11.09
N GLU A 108 3.55 -6.95 -11.51
CA GLU A 108 4.97 -6.80 -11.87
C GLU A 108 5.87 -7.00 -10.64
N TYR A 109 5.47 -6.50 -9.47
CA TYR A 109 6.19 -6.74 -8.23
C TYR A 109 6.18 -8.22 -7.83
N ASP A 110 5.01 -8.87 -7.88
CA ASP A 110 4.88 -10.28 -7.50
C ASP A 110 5.69 -11.20 -8.43
N GLY A 111 5.70 -10.89 -9.73
CA GLY A 111 6.47 -11.58 -10.78
C GLY A 111 7.96 -11.25 -10.82
N GLY A 112 8.43 -10.28 -10.01
CA GLY A 112 9.86 -9.93 -9.89
C GLY A 112 10.36 -8.95 -10.97
N ASN A 113 9.47 -8.37 -11.78
CA ASN A 113 9.81 -7.36 -12.77
C ASN A 113 9.85 -5.95 -12.14
N TYR A 114 10.81 -5.76 -11.24
CA TYR A 114 10.87 -4.55 -10.42
C TYR A 114 11.12 -3.26 -11.21
N ALA A 115 11.82 -3.32 -12.34
CA ALA A 115 12.04 -2.16 -13.18
C ALA A 115 10.70 -1.64 -13.75
N LYS A 116 9.86 -2.54 -14.26
CA LYS A 116 8.53 -2.19 -14.78
C LYS A 116 7.57 -1.76 -13.66
N TYR A 117 7.62 -2.40 -12.49
CA TYR A 117 6.89 -1.94 -11.31
C TYR A 117 7.17 -0.45 -11.00
N TRP A 118 8.45 -0.05 -11.04
CA TRP A 118 8.85 1.33 -10.74
C TRP A 118 8.64 2.35 -11.86
N GLN A 119 8.33 1.91 -13.08
CA GLN A 119 7.82 2.79 -14.13
C GLN A 119 6.39 3.28 -13.82
N GLY A 120 5.71 2.62 -12.87
CA GLY A 120 4.35 2.94 -12.47
C GLY A 120 3.32 2.45 -13.49
N CYS A 121 2.05 2.74 -13.22
CA CYS A 121 0.96 2.44 -14.14
C CYS A 121 -0.13 3.51 -14.09
N ASP A 122 -1.02 3.48 -15.08
CA ASP A 122 -2.26 4.25 -15.01
C ASP A 122 -3.16 3.67 -13.90
N PRO A 123 -3.54 4.47 -12.88
CA PRO A 123 -4.49 4.02 -11.86
C PRO A 123 -5.86 3.59 -12.41
N ASN A 124 -6.18 3.96 -13.66
CA ASN A 124 -7.42 3.57 -14.33
C ASN A 124 -7.33 2.23 -15.08
N SER A 125 -6.15 1.63 -15.19
CA SER A 125 -5.98 0.33 -15.87
C SER A 125 -6.91 -0.74 -15.27
N GLU A 126 -7.56 -1.51 -16.16
CA GLU A 126 -8.43 -2.63 -15.79
C GLU A 126 -7.66 -3.94 -15.64
N GLU A 127 -6.55 -4.09 -16.37
CA GLU A 127 -5.72 -5.30 -16.38
C GLU A 127 -4.77 -5.36 -15.17
N ALA A 128 -4.31 -4.20 -14.69
CA ALA A 128 -3.40 -4.11 -13.55
C ALA A 128 -4.10 -4.42 -12.22
N ARG A 129 -3.34 -4.85 -11.22
CA ARG A 129 -3.77 -4.79 -9.80
C ARG A 129 -3.10 -3.60 -9.14
N ILE A 130 -3.82 -2.48 -9.09
CA ILE A 130 -3.28 -1.18 -8.68
C ILE A 130 -2.86 -1.19 -7.20
N GLU A 131 -1.60 -0.88 -6.96
CA GLU A 131 -1.02 -0.57 -5.65
C GLU A 131 -0.58 0.90 -5.61
N GLY A 132 -0.98 1.62 -4.58
CA GLY A 132 -0.47 2.96 -4.29
C GLY A 132 0.53 2.95 -3.16
N LEU A 133 1.71 3.53 -3.36
CA LEU A 133 2.64 3.87 -2.30
C LEU A 133 2.37 5.32 -1.88
N PHE A 134 1.68 5.48 -0.75
CA PHE A 134 1.22 6.77 -0.26
C PHE A 134 2.10 7.33 0.85
N GLN A 135 2.37 8.63 0.76
CA GLN A 135 3.06 9.43 1.77
C GLN A 135 2.32 10.75 1.98
N GLY A 136 1.83 11.01 3.19
CA GLY A 136 1.10 12.22 3.53
C GLY A 136 0.23 12.07 4.78
N GLU A 137 -0.76 12.94 4.86
CA GLU A 137 -1.78 12.96 5.90
C GLU A 137 -2.97 12.08 5.46
N TYR A 138 -3.50 11.29 6.40
CA TYR A 138 -4.70 10.51 6.15
C TYR A 138 -5.59 10.43 7.38
N GLN A 139 -6.90 10.42 7.16
CA GLN A 139 -7.91 10.18 8.18
C GLN A 139 -8.57 8.83 7.95
N ILE A 140 -8.76 8.05 9.01
CA ILE A 140 -9.59 6.84 8.95
C ILE A 140 -11.05 7.27 8.92
N LEU A 141 -11.76 7.02 7.82
CA LEU A 141 -13.18 7.33 7.70
C LEU A 141 -14.03 6.20 8.27
N GLU A 142 -13.67 4.95 7.97
CA GLU A 142 -14.49 3.79 8.28
C GLU A 142 -13.65 2.49 8.25
N THR A 143 -13.97 1.54 9.13
CA THR A 143 -13.53 0.16 9.00
C THR A 143 -14.54 -0.67 8.20
N ILE A 144 -14.25 -0.92 6.92
CA ILE A 144 -15.22 -1.59 6.03
C ILE A 144 -15.24 -3.11 6.22
N GLU A 145 -14.16 -3.73 6.70
CA GLU A 145 -14.11 -5.18 6.89
C GLU A 145 -13.15 -5.57 8.01
N LYS A 146 -13.53 -6.60 8.78
CA LYS A 146 -12.72 -7.21 9.84
C LYS A 146 -12.74 -8.73 9.67
N LYS A 147 -11.60 -9.31 9.27
CA LYS A 147 -11.40 -10.77 9.26
C LYS A 147 -10.57 -11.18 10.47
N GLY A 148 -11.14 -12.05 11.30
CA GLY A 148 -10.61 -12.49 12.62
C GLY A 148 -9.93 -13.84 12.57
#